data_AF-A0A2V9JR59-F1
#
_entry.id   AF-A0A2V9JR59-F1
#
_cell.length_a   1.000
_cell.length_b   1.000
_cell.length_c   1.000
_cell.angle_alpha   90.00
_cell.angle_beta   90.00
_cell.angle_gamma   90.00
#
_symmetry.space_group_name_H-M   'P 1'
#
loop_
_entity.id
_entity.type
_entity.pdbx_description
1 polymer ?
#
loop_
_entity_poly.entity_id
_entity_poly.type
_entity_poly.pdbx_seq_one_letter_code
_entity_poly.pdbx_strand_id
1 'polypeptide(L)'
;GEKFRLHEPAVLRKLARARRAVDGIPVWSSYATVGLTAQGEVGSLELHWPELPTAVVKEAGVLQALVRRGGFKPPEVADTRAETVEAGVIHSPAVGFFMDVVPVVRVIYASVKSEIGRKPTLYLDRHGQPIAMPRDIEPAKHEPVSRQKPG
;
A
#
# COMPACT_ATOMS: atom_id res chain seq x y z
N GLY A 1 -15.84 -40.35 9.21
CA GLY A 1 -15.73 -38.96 8.71
C GLY A 1 -15.76 -38.04 9.91
N GLU A 2 -14.68 -37.31 10.16
CA GLU A 2 -14.63 -36.33 11.24
C GLU A 2 -15.56 -35.15 10.93
N LYS A 3 -16.46 -34.85 11.87
CA LYS A 3 -17.30 -33.66 11.82
C LYS A 3 -16.49 -32.49 12.40
N PHE A 4 -16.09 -31.56 11.55
CA PHE A 4 -15.59 -30.26 11.98
C PHE A 4 -16.73 -29.51 12.68
N ARG A 5 -16.55 -29.16 13.95
CA ARG A 5 -17.42 -28.20 14.66
C ARG A 5 -16.78 -26.83 14.58
N LEU A 6 -17.45 -25.90 13.92
CA LEU A 6 -17.12 -24.48 14.02
C LEU A 6 -17.69 -23.96 15.35
N HIS A 7 -16.81 -23.44 16.20
CA HIS A 7 -17.22 -22.69 17.40
C HIS A 7 -17.78 -21.33 17.00
N GLU A 8 -18.60 -20.74 17.87
CA GLU A 8 -19.08 -19.37 17.66
C GLU A 8 -17.90 -18.38 17.60
N PRO A 9 -17.91 -17.39 16.70
CA PRO A 9 -16.85 -16.40 16.61
C PRO A 9 -16.77 -15.56 17.90
N ALA A 10 -15.64 -15.63 18.60
CA ALA A 10 -15.35 -14.73 19.71
C ALA A 10 -14.54 -13.52 19.22
N VAL A 11 -14.93 -12.31 19.62
CA VAL A 11 -14.12 -11.10 19.37
C VAL A 11 -12.93 -11.12 20.33
N LEU A 12 -11.77 -11.55 19.83
CA LEU A 12 -10.54 -11.68 20.63
C LEU A 12 -9.82 -10.35 20.86
N ARG A 13 -9.95 -9.40 19.93
CA ARG A 13 -9.32 -8.07 20.01
C ARG A 13 -10.11 -7.04 19.22
N LYS A 14 -10.13 -5.79 19.69
CA LYS A 14 -10.55 -4.64 18.89
C LYS A 14 -9.29 -3.87 18.46
N LEU A 15 -9.19 -3.53 17.19
CA LEU A 15 -8.06 -2.78 16.65
C LEU A 15 -8.55 -1.44 16.11
N ALA A 16 -7.91 -0.35 16.55
CA ALA A 16 -8.04 0.95 15.93
C ALA A 16 -6.74 1.27 15.19
N ARG A 17 -6.83 1.71 13.93
CA ARG A 17 -5.66 2.07 13.13
C ARG A 17 -5.81 3.48 12.56
N ALA A 18 -4.88 4.36 12.91
CA ALA A 18 -4.74 5.68 12.33
C ALA A 18 -3.74 5.63 11.17
N ARG A 19 -4.01 6.42 10.12
CA ARG A 19 -3.11 6.65 9.00
C ARG A 19 -2.39 7.99 9.22
N ARG A 20 -1.12 8.07 8.85
CA ARG A 20 -0.37 9.33 8.91
C ARG A 20 -0.71 10.22 7.71
N ALA A 21 -0.88 11.51 7.98
CA ALA A 21 -0.82 12.57 6.97
C ALA A 21 0.07 13.72 7.47
N VAL A 22 0.78 14.38 6.56
CA VAL A 22 1.60 15.57 6.83
C VAL A 22 1.12 16.67 5.89
N ASP A 23 0.65 17.80 6.42
CA ASP A 23 0.06 18.89 5.63
C ASP A 23 -1.07 18.42 4.67
N GLY A 24 -1.86 17.44 5.11
CA GLY A 24 -2.91 16.84 4.29
C GLY A 24 -2.41 15.91 3.18
N ILE A 25 -1.12 15.60 3.14
CA ILE A 25 -0.50 14.62 2.23
C ILE A 25 -0.49 13.25 2.92
N PRO A 26 -1.13 12.22 2.35
CA PRO A 26 -1.10 10.88 2.92
C PRO A 26 0.31 10.28 2.85
N VAL A 27 0.72 9.63 3.94
CA VAL A 27 1.95 8.85 3.99
C VAL A 27 1.55 7.39 4.04
N TRP A 28 1.55 6.73 2.89
CA TRP A 28 1.17 5.33 2.78
C TRP A 28 2.17 4.45 3.51
N SER A 29 1.67 3.36 4.08
CA SER A 29 2.42 2.43 4.94
C SER A 29 2.92 3.02 6.28
N SER A 30 2.68 4.30 6.58
CA SER A 30 2.86 4.88 7.93
C SER A 30 1.57 4.83 8.73
N TYR A 31 1.63 4.34 9.97
CA TYR A 31 0.44 4.13 10.79
C TYR A 31 0.72 4.08 12.29
N ALA A 32 -0.34 4.28 13.07
CA ALA A 32 -0.41 3.93 14.49
C ALA A 32 -1.56 2.94 14.68
N THR A 33 -1.31 1.81 15.32
CA THR A 33 -2.32 0.79 15.63
C THR A 33 -2.43 0.64 17.14
N VAL A 34 -3.64 0.77 17.68
CA VAL A 34 -3.97 0.51 19.09
C VAL A 34 -4.80 -0.77 19.15
N GLY A 35 -4.32 -1.74 19.93
CA GLY A 35 -5.08 -2.93 20.28
C GLY A 35 -5.75 -2.77 21.63
N LEU A 36 -7.06 -3.01 21.68
CA LEU A 36 -7.83 -3.00 22.92
C LEU A 36 -8.11 -4.42 23.41
N THR A 37 -8.06 -4.59 24.73
CA THR A 37 -8.50 -5.80 25.43
C THR A 37 -10.02 -5.98 25.29
N ALA A 38 -10.56 -7.12 25.74
CA ALA A 38 -12.00 -7.35 25.78
C ALA A 38 -12.75 -6.29 26.62
N GLN A 39 -12.08 -5.76 27.65
CA GLN A 39 -12.58 -4.72 28.56
C GLN A 39 -12.46 -3.31 27.99
N GLY A 40 -11.81 -3.14 26.82
CA GLY A 40 -11.65 -1.84 26.15
C GLY A 40 -10.42 -1.05 26.58
N GLU A 41 -9.52 -1.65 27.36
CA GLU A 41 -8.25 -1.03 27.77
C GLU A 41 -7.19 -1.18 26.66
N VAL A 42 -6.20 -0.30 26.64
CA VAL A 42 -5.07 -0.41 25.69
C VAL A 42 -4.19 -1.59 26.07
N GLY A 43 -4.22 -2.64 25.26
CA GLY A 43 -3.37 -3.83 25.42
C GLY A 43 -2.13 -3.80 24.53
N SER A 44 -2.13 -3.05 23.43
CA SER A 44 -0.94 -2.87 22.59
C SER A 44 -0.96 -1.54 21.83
N LEU A 45 0.24 -1.05 21.52
CA LEU A 45 0.47 0.07 20.62
C LEU A 45 1.59 -0.32 19.65
N GLU A 46 1.32 -0.17 18.36
CA GLU A 46 2.31 -0.31 17.29
C GLU A 46 2.39 1.00 16.52
N LEU A 47 3.61 1.49 16.31
CA LEU A 47 3.87 2.73 15.59
C LEU A 47 4.89 2.48 14.48
N HIS A 48 4.50 2.78 13.25
CA HIS A 48 5.42 2.83 12.11
C HIS A 48 5.38 4.22 11.48
N TRP A 49 6.39 5.02 11.80
CA TRP A 49 6.37 6.46 11.52
C TRP A 49 7.79 6.95 11.19
N PRO A 50 8.37 6.54 10.04
CA PRO A 50 9.74 6.92 9.68
C PRO A 50 9.90 8.43 9.51
N GLU A 51 11.13 8.90 9.68
CA GLU A 51 11.48 10.28 9.32
C GLU A 51 11.25 10.49 7.81
N LEU A 52 10.68 11.65 7.45
CA LEU A 52 10.43 12.01 6.06
C LEU A 52 11.34 13.17 5.68
N PRO A 53 12.17 13.04 4.63
CA PRO A 53 12.96 14.17 4.14
C PRO A 53 12.04 15.32 3.73
N THR A 54 12.38 16.55 4.13
CA THR A 54 11.57 17.75 3.79
C THR A 54 11.39 17.91 2.29
N ALA A 55 12.41 17.58 1.48
CA ALA A 55 12.33 17.62 0.02
C ALA A 55 11.23 16.69 -0.53
N VAL A 56 11.06 15.50 0.06
CA VAL A 56 10.03 14.53 -0.34
C VAL A 56 8.64 15.06 -0.03
N VAL A 57 8.44 15.63 1.17
CA VAL A 57 7.15 16.22 1.55
C VAL A 57 6.79 17.40 0.65
N LYS A 58 7.76 18.28 0.34
CA LYS A 58 7.57 19.41 -0.58
C LYS A 58 7.17 18.94 -1.98
N GLU A 59 7.87 17.96 -2.53
CA GLU A 59 7.55 17.40 -3.86
C GLU A 59 6.18 16.71 -3.86
N ALA A 60 5.83 15.95 -2.81
CA ALA A 60 4.50 15.37 -2.68
C ALA A 60 3.40 16.45 -2.63
N GLY A 61 3.68 17.61 -2.04
CA GLY A 61 2.80 18.78 -2.08
C GLY A 61 2.62 19.34 -3.49
N VAL A 62 3.70 19.40 -4.29
CA VAL A 62 3.64 19.78 -5.71
C VAL A 62 2.78 18.78 -6.51
N LEU A 63 2.99 17.48 -6.32
CA LEU A 63 2.18 16.43 -6.95
C LEU A 63 0.71 16.53 -6.52
N GLN A 64 0.43 16.83 -5.26
CA GLN A 64 -0.93 17.01 -4.76
C GLN A 64 -1.61 18.20 -5.45
N ALA A 65 -0.91 19.32 -5.61
CA ALA A 65 -1.43 20.46 -6.34
C ALA A 65 -1.67 20.12 -7.83
N LEU A 66 -0.76 19.38 -8.46
CA LEU A 66 -0.90 18.91 -9.84
C LEU A 66 -2.15 18.05 -10.03
N VAL A 67 -2.36 17.07 -9.15
CA VAL A 67 -3.54 16.19 -9.17
C VAL A 67 -4.82 16.97 -8.92
N ARG A 68 -4.88 17.81 -7.88
CA ARG A 68 -6.08 18.60 -7.54
C ARG A 68 -6.50 19.57 -8.63
N ARG A 69 -5.55 20.11 -9.39
CA ARG A 69 -5.81 21.02 -10.51
C ARG A 69 -6.15 20.29 -11.82
N GLY A 70 -6.17 18.96 -11.83
CA GLY A 70 -6.40 18.16 -13.04
C GLY A 70 -5.23 18.17 -14.04
N GLY A 71 -4.04 18.61 -13.61
CA GLY A 71 -2.85 18.66 -14.45
C GLY A 71 -2.16 17.31 -14.64
N PHE A 72 -2.49 16.31 -13.81
CA PHE A 72 -1.99 14.96 -13.93
C PHE A 72 -2.93 14.10 -14.79
N LYS A 73 -2.37 13.45 -15.82
CA LYS A 73 -3.09 12.49 -16.65
C LYS A 73 -2.62 11.07 -16.29
N PRO A 74 -3.47 10.24 -15.64
CA PRO A 74 -3.12 8.85 -15.39
C PRO A 74 -2.86 8.09 -16.71
N PRO A 75 -1.90 7.16 -16.73
CA PRO A 75 -1.70 6.30 -17.89
C PRO A 75 -2.93 5.41 -18.12
N GLU A 76 -3.19 5.10 -19.37
CA GLU A 76 -4.24 4.14 -19.74
C GLU A 76 -3.77 2.72 -19.41
N VAL A 77 -4.67 1.93 -18.83
CA VAL A 77 -4.46 0.52 -18.54
C VAL A 77 -5.63 -0.23 -19.16
N ALA A 78 -5.33 -1.20 -20.02
CA ALA A 78 -6.33 -1.97 -20.76
C ALA A 78 -7.41 -2.56 -19.83
N ASP A 79 -8.67 -2.51 -20.27
CA ASP A 79 -9.82 -3.02 -19.52
C ASP A 79 -10.03 -2.39 -18.13
N THR A 80 -9.56 -1.14 -17.93
CA THR A 80 -9.75 -0.44 -16.66
C THR A 80 -10.08 1.04 -16.82
N ARG A 81 -10.55 1.64 -15.73
CA ARG A 81 -10.75 3.09 -15.58
C ARG A 81 -10.12 3.57 -14.28
N ALA A 82 -9.42 4.70 -14.32
CA ALA A 82 -8.92 5.34 -13.10
C ALA A 82 -10.11 5.70 -12.18
N GLU A 83 -10.11 5.13 -10.98
CA GLU A 83 -11.12 5.33 -9.94
C GLU A 83 -10.66 6.36 -8.91
N THR A 84 -9.37 6.34 -8.56
CA THR A 84 -8.78 7.28 -7.61
C THR A 84 -7.41 7.70 -8.09
N VAL A 85 -7.14 9.00 -8.04
CA VAL A 85 -5.84 9.61 -8.33
C VAL A 85 -5.48 10.49 -7.14
N GLU A 86 -4.42 10.14 -6.42
CA GLU A 86 -4.05 10.80 -5.17
C GLU A 86 -2.53 10.92 -5.08
N ALA A 87 -2.02 12.08 -4.71
CA ALA A 87 -0.59 12.25 -4.42
C ALA A 87 -0.30 11.98 -2.94
N GLY A 88 0.88 11.44 -2.67
CA GLY A 88 1.31 11.09 -1.32
C GLY A 88 2.77 10.69 -1.25
N VAL A 89 3.15 10.11 -0.12
CA VAL A 89 4.50 9.57 0.13
C VAL A 89 4.40 8.08 0.37
N ILE A 90 5.30 7.31 -0.22
CA ILE A 90 5.50 5.89 0.09
C ILE A 90 6.92 5.68 0.60
N HIS A 91 7.11 4.70 1.48
CA HIS A 91 8.43 4.27 1.91
C HIS A 91 8.55 2.75 1.93
N SER A 92 9.77 2.21 1.87
CA SER A 92 10.00 0.77 2.03
C SER A 92 9.45 0.26 3.37
N PRO A 93 8.95 -0.98 3.42
CA PRO A 93 8.77 -1.67 4.68
C PRO A 93 10.14 -1.81 5.37
N ALA A 94 10.16 -1.72 6.69
CA ALA A 94 11.37 -1.60 7.52
C ALA A 94 12.30 -2.83 7.53
N VAL A 95 12.23 -3.70 6.53
CA VAL A 95 12.99 -4.95 6.45
C VAL A 95 14.13 -4.78 5.43
N GLY A 96 15.17 -4.03 5.80
CA GLY A 96 16.38 -3.89 4.99
C GLY A 96 17.09 -2.56 5.19
N PHE A 97 18.41 -2.55 4.99
CA PHE A 97 19.33 -1.42 5.23
C PHE A 97 19.03 -0.11 4.46
N PHE A 98 17.97 -0.05 3.64
CA PHE A 98 17.58 1.11 2.85
C PHE A 98 16.12 1.48 3.11
N MET A 99 15.90 2.65 3.72
CA MET A 99 14.60 3.30 3.84
C MET A 99 14.44 4.27 2.66
N ASP A 100 13.96 3.78 1.53
CA ASP A 100 13.60 4.66 0.42
C ASP A 100 12.29 5.35 0.77
N VAL A 101 12.26 6.68 0.71
CA VAL A 101 11.07 7.50 0.97
C VAL A 101 10.86 8.38 -0.26
N VAL A 102 9.77 8.16 -0.99
CA VAL A 102 9.56 8.79 -2.30
C VAL A 102 8.17 9.42 -2.42
N PRO A 103 8.07 10.61 -3.05
CA PRO A 103 6.80 11.24 -3.38
C PRO A 103 6.23 10.59 -4.64
N VAL A 104 4.93 10.28 -4.65
CA VAL A 104 4.30 9.58 -5.78
C VAL A 104 2.86 10.01 -5.99
N VAL A 105 2.36 9.81 -7.20
CA VAL A 105 0.93 9.78 -7.52
C VAL A 105 0.47 8.32 -7.54
N ARG A 106 -0.43 7.97 -6.62
CA ARG A 106 -1.11 6.67 -6.59
C ARG A 106 -2.37 6.74 -7.45
N VAL A 107 -2.47 5.82 -8.41
CA VAL A 107 -3.68 5.61 -9.21
C VAL A 107 -4.25 4.24 -8.90
N ILE A 108 -5.50 4.21 -8.45
CA ILE A 108 -6.27 2.98 -8.28
C ILE A 108 -7.22 2.88 -9.46
N TYR A 109 -7.21 1.73 -10.13
CA TYR A 109 -8.06 1.46 -11.28
C TYR A 109 -9.20 0.51 -10.88
N ALA A 110 -10.40 0.83 -11.36
CA ALA A 110 -11.51 -0.10 -11.40
C ALA A 110 -11.46 -0.92 -12.70
N SER A 111 -11.69 -2.23 -12.60
CA SER A 111 -11.88 -3.07 -13.77
C SER A 111 -13.19 -2.70 -14.48
N VAL A 112 -13.19 -2.70 -15.82
CA VAL A 112 -14.44 -2.57 -16.59
C VAL A 112 -15.29 -3.84 -16.51
N LYS A 113 -14.68 -4.98 -16.14
CA LYS A 113 -15.35 -6.26 -15.89
C LYS A 113 -15.42 -6.51 -14.38
N SER A 114 -16.62 -6.61 -13.82
CA SER A 114 -16.87 -6.80 -12.38
C SER A 114 -16.30 -8.11 -11.81
N GLU A 115 -15.94 -9.05 -12.68
CA GLU A 115 -15.45 -10.39 -12.35
C GLU A 115 -13.96 -10.41 -11.93
N ILE A 116 -13.22 -9.32 -12.16
CA ILE A 116 -11.80 -9.23 -11.83
C ILE A 116 -11.63 -8.67 -10.41
N GLY A 117 -11.32 -9.55 -9.46
CA GLY A 117 -11.22 -9.23 -8.02
C GLY A 117 -10.03 -8.40 -7.57
N ARG A 118 -9.10 -8.00 -8.47
CA ARG A 118 -7.94 -7.19 -8.12
C ARG A 118 -7.97 -5.84 -8.85
N LYS A 119 -8.09 -4.75 -8.09
CA LYS A 119 -7.95 -3.37 -8.59
C LYS A 119 -6.47 -3.05 -8.82
N PRO A 120 -6.00 -2.85 -10.06
CA PRO A 120 -4.63 -2.44 -10.29
C PRO A 120 -4.33 -1.13 -9.55
N THR A 121 -3.18 -1.07 -8.90
CA THR A 121 -2.70 0.14 -8.23
C THR A 121 -1.32 0.47 -8.77
N LEU A 122 -1.16 1.66 -9.33
CA LEU A 122 0.12 2.17 -9.83
C LEU A 122 0.62 3.27 -8.91
N TYR A 123 1.94 3.34 -8.75
CA TYR A 123 2.65 4.45 -8.11
C TYR A 123 3.54 5.11 -9.16
N LEU A 124 3.30 6.38 -9.40
CA LEU A 124 3.79 7.10 -10.56
C LEU A 124 4.55 8.37 -10.15
N ASP A 125 5.49 8.80 -10.98
CA ASP A 125 6.13 10.10 -10.86
C ASP A 125 5.25 11.23 -11.45
N ARG A 126 5.78 12.45 -11.52
CA ARG A 126 5.08 13.62 -12.08
C ARG A 126 4.70 13.47 -13.56
N HIS A 127 5.33 12.56 -14.29
CA HIS A 127 5.15 12.32 -15.72
C HIS A 127 4.25 11.10 -16.00
N GLY A 128 3.72 10.46 -14.95
CA GLY A 128 2.92 9.26 -15.09
C GLY A 128 3.74 8.00 -15.36
N GLN A 129 5.06 8.05 -15.12
CA GLN A 129 5.94 6.88 -15.26
C GLN A 129 5.96 6.08 -13.95
N PRO A 130 5.96 4.74 -14.02
CA PRO A 130 6.11 3.90 -12.83
C PRO A 130 7.39 4.25 -12.07
N ILE A 131 7.26 4.51 -10.78
CA ILE A 131 8.42 4.59 -9.90
C ILE A 131 8.87 3.18 -9.55
N ALA A 132 10.19 2.98 -9.42
CA ALA A 132 10.69 1.77 -8.78
C ALA A 132 10.17 1.75 -7.35
N MET A 133 9.34 0.76 -7.04
CA MET A 133 8.87 0.57 -5.67
C MET A 133 10.08 0.36 -4.77
N PRO A 134 10.11 0.99 -3.58
CA PRO A 134 11.09 0.67 -2.55
C PRO A 134 11.18 -0.85 -2.42
N ARG A 135 12.39 -1.41 -2.61
CA ARG A 135 12.56 -2.85 -2.82
C ARG A 135 11.92 -3.64 -1.68
N ASP A 136 10.88 -4.42 -1.99
CA ASP A 136 10.64 -5.63 -1.23
C ASP A 136 11.85 -6.53 -1.49
N ILE A 137 12.41 -7.16 -0.45
CA ILE A 137 13.39 -8.23 -0.61
C ILE A 137 12.79 -9.20 -1.64
N GLU A 138 13.39 -9.30 -2.83
CA GLU A 138 12.88 -10.19 -3.88
C GLU A 138 12.68 -11.58 -3.25
N PRO A 139 11.47 -12.16 -3.26
CA PRO A 139 11.33 -13.56 -2.93
C PRO A 139 12.21 -14.34 -3.89
N ALA A 140 13.07 -15.22 -3.37
CA ALA A 140 14.02 -15.99 -4.15
C ALA A 140 13.33 -16.54 -5.41
N LYS A 141 13.92 -16.27 -6.59
CA LYS A 141 13.41 -16.79 -7.86
C LYS A 141 13.30 -18.30 -7.72
N HIS A 142 12.07 -18.83 -7.74
CA HIS A 142 11.87 -20.25 -7.90
C HIS A 142 12.35 -20.64 -9.30
N GLU A 143 13.50 -21.30 -9.38
CA GLU A 143 13.86 -22.01 -10.59
C GLU A 143 12.77 -23.04 -10.89
N PRO A 144 12.28 -23.14 -12.14
CA PRO A 144 11.31 -24.16 -12.48
C PRO A 144 11.93 -25.53 -12.24
N VAL A 145 11.38 -26.27 -11.28
CA VAL A 145 11.77 -27.67 -11.04
C VAL A 145 11.44 -28.45 -12.30
N SER A 146 12.48 -28.79 -13.07
CA SER A 146 12.37 -29.71 -14.20
C SER A 146 11.83 -31.04 -13.67
N ARG A 147 10.57 -31.36 -13.99
CA ARG A 147 10.06 -32.72 -13.84
C ARG A 147 10.78 -33.59 -14.87
N GLN A 148 11.85 -34.26 -14.45
CA GLN A 148 12.35 -35.40 -15.20
C GLN A 148 11.22 -36.43 -15.34
N LYS A 149 10.90 -36.80 -16.59
CA LYS A 149 10.01 -37.92 -16.86
C LYS A 149 10.71 -39.21 -16.42
N PRO A 150 10.04 -40.13 -15.72
CA PRO A 150 10.58 -41.45 -15.47
C PRO A 150 10.76 -42.19 -16.81
N GLY A 151 11.94 -42.79 -17.00
CA GLY A 151 12.19 -43.77 -18.05
C GLY A 151 11.70 -45.16 -17.68
#